data_AF-A0AAU8N570-F1
#
_entry.id   AF-A0AAU8N570-F1
#
_cell.length_a   1.000
_cell.length_b   1.000
_cell.length_c   1.000
_cell.angle_alpha   90.00
_cell.angle_beta   90.00
_cell.angle_gamma   90.00
#
_symmetry.space_group_name_H-M   'P 1'
#
loop_
_entity.id
_entity.type
_entity.pdbx_description
1 polymer ?
#
loop_
_entity_poly.entity_id
_entity_poly.type
_entity_poly.pdbx_seq_one_letter_code
_entity_poly.pdbx_strand_id
1 'polypeptide(L)'
;MKMQWALIAGLVFALLTGIFAVINVDSVQVNLLFNTVRVPLILLILGCTLIGGIIVGSYGIFRQYRLQRENKRLHLRVSELEAAAASAAAPVSYTDMDAVGSNEPGQDNELHNDSIQSQPKGNTTGTL
;
A
#
# COMPACT_ATOMS: atom_id res chain seq x y z
N MET A 1 6.65 8.03 -19.87
CA MET A 1 6.19 8.45 -21.22
C MET A 1 4.77 9.04 -21.24
N LYS A 2 3.80 8.55 -20.45
CA LYS A 2 2.37 8.93 -20.55
C LYS A 2 2.08 10.44 -20.43
N MET A 3 2.79 11.15 -19.55
CA MET A 3 2.59 12.58 -19.35
C MET A 3 3.07 13.42 -20.53
N GLN A 4 4.18 13.04 -21.18
CA GLN A 4 4.66 13.72 -22.38
C GLN A 4 3.67 13.56 -23.55
N TRP A 5 3.11 12.36 -23.72
CA TRP A 5 2.05 12.12 -24.71
C TRP A 5 0.78 12.94 -24.43
N ALA A 6 0.38 13.07 -23.17
CA ALA A 6 -0.75 13.92 -22.79
C ALA A 6 -0.49 15.41 -23.09
N LEU A 7 0.75 15.89 -22.87
CA LEU A 7 1.14 17.27 -23.23
C LEU A 7 1.11 17.50 -24.74
N ILE A 8 1.65 16.57 -25.53
CA ILE A 8 1.58 16.64 -27.00
C ILE A 8 0.11 16.66 -27.47
N ALA A 9 -0.72 15.75 -26.94
CA ALA A 9 -2.14 15.70 -27.30
C ALA A 9 -2.88 16.98 -26.90
N GLY A 10 -2.58 17.53 -25.72
CA GLY A 10 -3.13 18.81 -25.25
C GLY A 10 -2.71 19.99 -26.13
N LEU A 11 -1.46 20.03 -26.59
CA LEU A 11 -0.97 21.07 -27.49
C LEU A 11 -1.66 21.00 -28.87
N VAL A 12 -1.78 19.81 -29.45
CA VAL A 12 -2.51 19.60 -30.70
C VAL A 12 -3.99 20.00 -30.55
N PHE A 13 -4.61 19.63 -29.42
CA PHE A 13 -5.98 20.01 -29.11
C PHE A 13 -6.15 21.52 -28.95
N ALA A 14 -5.21 22.20 -28.28
CA ALA A 14 -5.22 23.65 -28.14
C ALA A 14 -5.08 24.35 -29.51
N LEU A 15 -4.20 23.84 -30.39
CA LEU A 15 -4.05 24.35 -31.75
C LEU A 15 -5.35 24.20 -32.56
N LEU A 16 -5.96 23.00 -32.54
CA LEU A 16 -7.26 22.74 -33.17
C LEU A 16 -8.33 23.70 -32.65
N THR A 17 -8.43 23.83 -31.33
CA THR A 17 -9.39 24.73 -30.67
C THR A 17 -9.17 26.19 -31.07
N GLY A 18 -7.91 26.62 -31.19
CA GLY A 18 -7.56 27.97 -31.67
C GLY A 18 -7.99 28.21 -33.12
N ILE A 19 -7.79 27.23 -34.01
CA ILE A 19 -8.28 27.30 -35.40
C ILE A 19 -9.80 27.41 -35.42
N PHE A 20 -10.50 26.58 -34.63
CA PHE A 20 -11.96 26.66 -34.49
C PHE A 20 -12.42 28.03 -33.98
N ALA A 21 -11.67 28.64 -33.06
CA ALA A 21 -11.99 29.96 -32.52
C ALA A 21 -11.92 31.07 -33.57
N VAL A 22 -10.95 31.01 -34.49
CA VAL A 22 -10.82 31.99 -35.57
C VAL A 22 -11.93 31.82 -36.61
N ILE A 23 -12.23 30.58 -36.99
CA ILE A 23 -13.21 30.28 -38.05
C ILE A 23 -14.65 30.48 -37.56
N ASN A 24 -14.94 30.19 -36.28
CA ASN A 24 -16.29 30.19 -35.70
C ASN A 24 -16.46 31.28 -34.64
N VAL A 25 -15.94 32.48 -34.92
CA VAL A 25 -16.14 33.68 -34.09
C VAL A 25 -17.52 34.31 -34.30
N ASP A 26 -18.35 33.71 -35.15
CA ASP A 26 -19.71 34.14 -35.42
C ASP A 26 -20.55 34.20 -34.14
N SER A 27 -21.23 35.33 -33.97
CA SER A 27 -22.05 35.61 -32.81
C SER A 27 -23.39 34.89 -32.92
N VAL A 28 -23.65 33.98 -31.99
CA VAL A 28 -24.91 33.25 -31.88
C VAL A 28 -25.72 33.82 -30.73
N GLN A 29 -27.03 33.90 -30.93
CA GLN A 29 -27.94 34.38 -29.90
C GLN A 29 -28.31 33.21 -28.99
N VAL A 30 -28.02 33.34 -27.70
CA VAL A 30 -28.32 32.31 -26.70
C VAL A 30 -29.29 32.86 -25.67
N ASN A 31 -30.33 32.08 -25.41
CA ASN A 31 -31.31 32.38 -24.38
C ASN A 31 -30.82 31.75 -23.07
N LEU A 32 -30.15 32.54 -22.25
CA LEU A 32 -29.90 32.17 -20.87
C LEU A 32 -31.25 32.30 -20.16
N LEU A 33 -31.58 31.37 -19.26
CA LEU A 33 -32.91 31.23 -18.63
C LEU A 33 -33.56 32.54 -18.13
N PHE A 34 -32.76 33.59 -17.90
CA PHE A 34 -33.17 34.92 -17.44
C PHE A 34 -32.82 36.08 -18.40
N ASN A 35 -32.04 35.86 -19.46
CA ASN A 35 -31.63 36.90 -20.40
C ASN A 35 -31.14 36.34 -21.74
N THR A 36 -31.41 37.04 -22.85
CA THR A 36 -30.88 36.66 -24.16
C THR A 36 -29.65 37.51 -24.51
N VAL A 37 -28.51 36.86 -24.75
CA VAL A 37 -27.25 37.53 -25.09
C VAL A 37 -26.69 37.01 -26.41
N ARG A 38 -25.99 37.86 -27.16
CA ARG A 38 -25.24 37.46 -28.35
C ARG A 38 -23.79 37.28 -27.94
N VAL A 39 -23.29 36.05 -28.05
CA VAL A 39 -21.90 35.71 -27.76
C VAL A 39 -21.36 34.84 -28.88
N PRO A 40 -20.07 34.94 -29.23
CA PRO A 40 -19.45 34.01 -30.16
C PRO A 40 -19.59 32.57 -29.70
N LEU A 41 -19.92 31.67 -30.63
CA LEU A 41 -20.20 30.26 -30.30
C LEU A 41 -19.02 29.59 -29.57
N ILE A 42 -17.79 29.88 -30.00
CA ILE A 42 -16.60 29.32 -29.36
C ILE A 42 -16.41 29.79 -27.90
N LEU A 43 -16.74 31.04 -27.58
CA LEU A 43 -16.64 31.56 -26.21
C LEU A 43 -17.59 30.81 -25.27
N LEU A 44 -18.77 30.45 -25.76
CA LEU A 44 -19.72 29.64 -25.01
C LEU A 44 -19.18 28.22 -24.76
N ILE A 45 -18.67 27.56 -25.82
CA ILE A 45 -18.08 26.21 -25.71
C ILE A 45 -16.88 26.22 -24.77
N LEU A 46 -15.97 27.18 -24.92
CA LEU A 46 -14.80 27.33 -24.05
C LEU A 46 -15.21 27.61 -22.60
N GLY A 47 -16.20 28.46 -22.36
CA GLY A 47 -16.72 28.71 -21.01
C GLY A 47 -17.28 27.44 -20.36
N CYS A 48 -18.17 26.72 -21.05
CA CYS A 48 -18.75 25.49 -20.54
C CYS A 48 -17.70 24.39 -20.33
N THR A 49 -16.79 24.21 -21.28
CA THR A 49 -15.72 23.19 -21.20
C THR A 49 -14.70 23.53 -20.12
N LEU A 50 -14.37 24.80 -19.90
CA LEU A 50 -13.50 25.22 -18.81
C LEU A 50 -14.13 24.90 -17.46
N ILE A 51 -15.42 25.23 -17.26
CA ILE A 51 -16.14 24.90 -16.03
C ILE A 51 -16.20 23.39 -15.82
N GLY A 52 -16.58 22.63 -16.86
CA GLY A 52 -16.57 21.17 -16.80
C GLY A 52 -15.20 20.59 -16.49
N GLY A 53 -14.14 21.15 -17.07
CA GLY A 53 -12.75 20.78 -16.82
C GLY A 53 -12.31 21.05 -15.38
N ILE A 54 -12.73 22.17 -14.79
CA ILE A 54 -12.48 22.48 -13.37
C ILE A 54 -13.17 21.44 -12.47
N ILE A 55 -14.42 21.08 -12.77
CA ILE A 55 -15.17 20.09 -11.99
C ILE A 55 -14.50 18.71 -12.08
N VAL A 56 -14.19 18.24 -13.28
CA VAL A 56 -13.53 16.94 -13.49
C VAL A 56 -12.11 16.94 -12.92
N GLY A 57 -11.36 18.01 -13.13
CA GLY A 57 -9.99 18.17 -12.64
C GLY A 57 -9.92 18.17 -11.12
N SER A 58 -10.81 18.93 -10.46
CA SER A 58 -10.90 18.94 -8.99
C SER A 58 -11.28 17.58 -8.43
N TYR A 59 -12.24 16.88 -9.04
CA TYR A 59 -12.58 15.51 -8.65
C TYR A 59 -11.41 14.53 -8.84
N GLY A 60 -10.66 14.67 -9.94
CA GLY A 60 -9.46 13.88 -10.21
C GLY A 60 -8.38 14.08 -9.15
N ILE A 61 -8.09 15.33 -8.78
CA ILE A 61 -7.13 15.68 -7.72
C ILE A 61 -7.59 15.12 -6.37
N PHE A 62 -8.86 15.29 -6.02
CA PHE A 62 -9.42 14.78 -4.77
C PHE A 62 -9.31 13.26 -4.68
N ARG A 63 -9.68 12.55 -5.75
CA ARG A 63 -9.55 11.08 -5.82
C ARG A 63 -8.09 10.65 -5.68
N GLN A 64 -7.17 11.32 -6.37
CA GLN A 64 -5.75 11.01 -6.30
C GLN A 64 -5.20 11.20 -4.88
N TYR A 65 -5.58 12.28 -4.20
CA TYR A 65 -5.19 12.54 -2.83
C TYR A 65 -5.69 11.45 -1.87
N ARG A 66 -6.95 11.02 -2.01
CA ARG A 66 -7.49 9.94 -1.18
C ARG A 66 -6.74 8.63 -1.38
N LEU A 67 -6.48 8.28 -2.63
CA LEU A 67 -5.71 7.08 -3.00
C LEU A 67 -4.30 7.13 -2.41
N GLN A 68 -3.61 8.27 -2.47
CA GLN A 68 -2.29 8.42 -1.85
C GLN A 68 -2.33 8.21 -0.33
N ARG A 69 -3.35 8.72 0.35
CA ARG A 69 -3.49 8.55 1.80
C ARG A 69 -3.77 7.09 2.18
N GLU A 70 -4.65 6.42 1.44
CA GLU A 70 -4.93 4.99 1.61
C GLU A 70 -3.66 4.16 1.36
N ASN A 71 -2.91 4.49 0.31
CA ASN A 71 -1.67 3.81 -0.04
C ASN A 71 -0.62 3.95 1.07
N LYS A 72 -0.42 5.16 1.62
CA LYS A 72 0.45 5.36 2.80
C LYS A 72 0.02 4.53 4.00
N ARG A 73 -1.27 4.50 4.32
CA ARG A 73 -1.80 3.69 5.44
C ARG A 73 -1.57 2.20 5.22
N LEU A 74 -1.79 1.72 4.01
CA LEU A 74 -1.57 0.32 3.66
C LEU A 74 -0.08 -0.04 3.75
N HIS A 75 0.82 0.81 3.25
CA HIS A 75 2.26 0.60 3.37
C HIS A 75 2.74 0.53 4.83
N LEU A 76 2.22 1.39 5.71
CA LEU A 76 2.54 1.33 7.14
C LEU A 76 2.09 0.01 7.76
N ARG A 77 0.86 -0.42 7.51
CA ARG A 77 0.36 -1.72 8.03
C ARG A 77 1.17 -2.90 7.53
N VAL A 78 1.56 -2.89 6.24
CA VAL A 78 2.43 -3.92 5.68
C VAL A 78 3.76 -3.95 6.43
N SER A 79 4.39 -2.80 6.64
CA SER A 79 5.67 -2.73 7.38
C SER A 79 5.55 -3.17 8.85
N GLU A 80 4.46 -2.85 9.53
CA GLU A 80 4.21 -3.27 10.92
C GLU A 80 4.02 -4.79 11.01
N LEU A 81 3.25 -5.37 10.08
CA LEU A 81 3.03 -6.81 10.02
C LEU A 81 4.31 -7.58 9.67
N GLU A 82 5.13 -7.05 8.76
CA GLU A 82 6.44 -7.62 8.43
C GLU A 82 7.39 -7.58 9.63
N ALA A 83 7.41 -6.48 10.40
CA ALA A 83 8.20 -6.37 11.62
C ALA A 83 7.71 -7.33 12.72
N ALA A 84 6.39 -7.50 12.88
CA ALA A 84 5.81 -8.45 13.82
C ALA A 84 6.11 -9.91 13.44
N ALA A 85 6.04 -10.24 12.14
CA ALA A 85 6.39 -11.56 11.64
C ALA A 85 7.90 -11.86 11.82
N ALA A 86 8.77 -10.88 11.59
CA ALA A 86 10.21 -11.01 11.80
C ALA A 86 10.57 -11.21 13.28
N SER A 87 9.87 -10.55 14.20
CA SER A 87 10.08 -10.71 15.64
C SER A 87 9.51 -12.03 16.21
N ALA A 88 8.44 -12.56 15.62
CA ALA A 88 7.89 -13.87 15.96
C ALA A 88 8.75 -15.05 15.43
N ALA A 89 9.63 -14.80 14.45
CA ALA A 89 10.54 -15.80 13.88
C ALA A 89 11.93 -15.84 14.52
N ALA A 90 12.17 -15.11 15.63
CA ALA A 90 13.44 -15.16 16.35
C ALA A 90 13.72 -16.59 16.87
N PRO A 91 14.94 -17.12 16.69
CA PRO A 91 15.25 -18.49 17.10
C PRO A 91 15.18 -18.59 18.62
N VAL A 92 14.39 -19.53 19.11
CA VAL A 92 14.36 -19.89 20.53
C VAL A 92 15.76 -20.38 20.89
N SER A 93 16.53 -19.58 21.64
CA SER A 93 17.84 -19.99 22.14
C SER A 93 17.62 -20.91 23.34
N TYR A 94 17.74 -22.22 23.13
CA TYR A 94 17.76 -23.23 24.19
C TYR A 94 19.13 -23.23 24.88
N THR A 95 19.43 -22.21 25.68
CA THR A 95 20.71 -22.14 26.40
C THR A 95 20.50 -21.69 27.83
N ASP A 96 19.68 -22.43 28.58
CA ASP A 96 19.76 -22.42 30.05
C ASP A 96 19.13 -23.71 30.59
N MET A 97 19.90 -24.80 30.59
CA MET A 97 19.56 -26.01 31.33
C MET A 97 20.80 -26.69 31.96
N ASP A 98 21.92 -25.98 32.10
CA ASP A 98 23.18 -26.50 32.68
C ASP A 98 23.56 -25.78 33.99
N ALA A 99 22.56 -25.43 34.81
CA ALA A 99 22.79 -24.90 36.16
C ALA A 99 22.02 -25.70 37.22
N VAL A 100 22.12 -27.03 37.17
CA VAL A 100 21.85 -27.91 38.31
C VAL A 100 23.04 -28.82 38.53
N GLY A 101 23.76 -28.57 39.63
CA GLY A 101 24.50 -29.61 40.33
C GLY A 101 26.01 -29.60 40.15
N SER A 102 26.69 -28.77 40.94
CA SER A 102 28.01 -29.13 41.46
C SER A 102 28.14 -28.66 42.90
N ASN A 103 27.53 -29.43 43.81
CA ASN A 103 27.93 -29.43 45.21
C ASN A 103 29.18 -30.31 45.31
N GLU A 104 30.35 -29.72 45.57
CA GLU A 104 31.45 -30.45 46.22
C GLU A 104 31.36 -30.21 47.72
N PRO A 105 31.43 -31.28 48.51
CA PRO A 105 32.56 -31.37 49.41
C PRO A 105 33.18 -32.77 49.38
N GLY A 106 34.51 -32.83 49.37
CA GLY A 106 35.25 -34.07 49.53
C GLY A 106 35.13 -34.63 50.95
N GLN A 107 35.05 -35.95 51.05
CA GLN A 107 35.86 -36.77 51.96
C GLN A 107 35.62 -38.27 51.69
N ASP A 108 36.71 -39.01 51.79
CA ASP A 108 36.97 -40.44 51.85
C ASP A 108 35.86 -41.36 52.40
N ASN A 109 35.68 -42.54 51.79
CA ASN A 109 36.20 -43.83 52.28
C ASN A 109 35.36 -45.05 51.83
N GLU A 110 36.08 -46.11 51.43
CA GLU A 110 35.77 -47.56 51.49
C GLU A 110 34.51 -48.25 50.86
N LEU A 111 34.83 -49.23 49.99
CA LEU A 111 34.30 -50.62 49.85
C LEU A 111 32.80 -50.95 50.00
N HIS A 112 32.18 -51.42 48.91
CA HIS A 112 31.46 -52.72 48.76
C HIS A 112 30.75 -52.74 47.39
N ASN A 113 31.15 -53.55 46.41
CA ASN A 113 30.85 -54.98 46.20
C ASN A 113 29.36 -55.37 46.10
N ASP A 114 29.06 -56.06 44.99
CA ASP A 114 27.91 -56.90 44.64
C ASP A 114 26.50 -56.30 44.58
N SER A 115 25.90 -56.25 43.38
CA SER A 115 25.10 -57.39 42.86
C SER A 115 24.34 -57.07 41.56
N ILE A 116 24.30 -58.09 40.72
CA ILE A 116 23.64 -58.29 39.42
C ILE A 116 22.12 -58.04 39.48
N GLN A 117 21.47 -57.57 38.38
CA GLN A 117 20.47 -58.35 37.61
C GLN A 117 19.52 -57.50 36.71
N SER A 118 19.61 -57.77 35.40
CA SER A 118 18.52 -57.99 34.40
C SER A 118 17.48 -56.92 33.95
N GLN A 119 17.56 -56.65 32.63
CA GLN A 119 16.51 -56.83 31.59
C GLN A 119 15.47 -55.71 31.30
N PRO A 120 14.84 -55.69 30.08
CA PRO A 120 14.76 -54.49 29.24
C PRO A 120 13.34 -54.18 28.68
N LYS A 121 13.30 -53.17 27.79
CA LYS A 121 12.34 -52.92 26.69
C LYS A 121 10.87 -52.56 27.01
N GLY A 122 10.39 -51.52 26.34
CA GLY A 122 8.97 -51.26 26.13
C GLY A 122 8.68 -50.01 25.29
N ASN A 123 8.79 -50.12 23.97
CA ASN A 123 8.19 -49.18 23.01
C ASN A 123 6.68 -49.44 22.95
N THR A 124 5.84 -48.40 23.01
CA THR A 124 4.46 -48.50 22.52
C THR A 124 4.00 -47.21 21.85
N THR A 125 3.67 -47.37 20.56
CA THR A 125 2.92 -46.51 19.65
C THR A 125 1.46 -46.33 20.09
N GLY A 126 0.84 -45.19 19.78
CA GLY A 126 -0.61 -44.97 19.88
C GLY A 126 -0.99 -43.56 19.41
N THR A 127 -1.26 -43.28 18.13
CA THR A 127 -2.45 -43.59 17.31
C THR A 127 -3.50 -42.49 17.36
N LEU A 128 -3.71 -41.90 16.17
CA LEU A 128 -4.91 -41.30 15.54
C LEU A 128 -5.75 -40.28 16.30
#